data_AF-A0A7Y5CQN4-F1
#
_entry.id   AF-A0A7Y5CQN4-F1
#
_cell.length_a   1.000
_cell.length_b   1.000
_cell.length_c   1.000
_cell.angle_alpha   90.00
_cell.angle_beta   90.00
_cell.angle_gamma   90.00
#
_symmetry.space_group_name_H-M   'P 1'
#
loop_
_entity.id
_entity.type
_entity.pdbx_description
1 polymer ?
#
loop_
_entity_poly.entity_id
_entity_poly.type
_entity_poly.pdbx_seq_one_letter_code
_entity_poly.pdbx_strand_id
1 'polypeptide(L)'
;AFPSKTFPNHYTIVTGLYPEHHGIVSNTMYDPELNARFRIGDRAAVEDSRWWGGEPLWVTAQQQGRISATYFWVGSETEILGVRPAYWKRYEHDTPNSARVAQVLAWLDLPKPQRPTLITLYFSIIDDLGHEFGPDSPELSQAITAIDSVIGELVHGLAARDILKRVNLIVVSDHGMAATSAERVIYLDDYLDLQQVEVIDWTPVLALLPRPGQEEAVYQKLKGAHPHLLVYRKAEIPERFHFRRHRRMPSMRATFIAHGPAFKTKLRAAPFQNIHVYDLVCEILRLRPAPNDGSLDSVRTMLKEQPAKMRGK
;
A
#
# COMPACT_ATOMS: atom_id res chain seq x y z
N ALA A 1 -6.12 4.22 -1.32
CA ALA A 1 -5.92 5.39 -2.19
C ALA A 1 -6.13 4.92 -3.63
N PHE A 2 -5.75 5.74 -4.61
CA PHE A 2 -5.83 5.40 -6.02
C PHE A 2 -4.60 5.98 -6.75
N PRO A 3 -4.07 5.33 -7.79
CA PRO A 3 -4.56 4.09 -8.40
C PRO A 3 -4.52 2.91 -7.43
N SER A 4 -5.46 1.98 -7.57
CA SER A 4 -5.54 0.77 -6.74
C SER A 4 -4.46 -0.22 -7.19
N LYS A 5 -3.21 0.14 -6.88
CA LYS A 5 -1.96 -0.55 -7.24
C LYS A 5 -1.06 -0.72 -6.02
N THR A 6 -0.18 -1.70 -6.12
CA THR A 6 0.65 -2.21 -5.03
C THR A 6 1.46 -1.14 -4.31
N PHE A 7 2.37 -0.48 -5.04
CA PHE A 7 3.31 0.46 -4.43
C PHE A 7 2.64 1.73 -3.90
N PRO A 8 1.75 2.40 -4.66
CA PRO A 8 1.02 3.57 -4.16
C PRO A 8 0.26 3.28 -2.87
N ASN A 9 -0.44 2.15 -2.75
CA ASN A 9 -1.28 1.89 -1.58
C ASN A 9 -0.50 1.36 -0.37
N HIS A 10 0.52 0.52 -0.56
CA HIS A 10 1.41 0.12 0.52
C HIS A 10 2.15 1.33 1.12
N TYR A 11 2.57 2.29 0.28
CA TYR A 11 3.27 3.48 0.74
C TYR A 11 2.31 4.52 1.36
N THR A 12 1.09 4.69 0.82
CA THR A 12 0.00 5.42 1.49
C THR A 12 -0.25 4.90 2.92
N ILE A 13 -0.36 3.59 3.12
CA ILE A 13 -0.67 2.99 4.44
C ILE A 13 0.34 3.42 5.52
N VAL A 14 1.61 3.55 5.14
CA VAL A 14 2.71 3.84 6.07
C VAL A 14 3.12 5.30 6.10
N THR A 15 2.57 6.18 5.26
CA THR A 15 2.84 7.64 5.29
C THR A 15 1.61 8.47 5.67
N GLY A 16 0.41 7.93 5.49
CA GLY A 16 -0.85 8.65 5.64
C GLY A 16 -1.11 9.65 4.51
N LEU A 17 -0.27 9.68 3.49
CA LEU A 17 -0.33 10.61 2.37
C LEU A 17 -1.08 10.03 1.17
N TYR A 18 -1.67 10.90 0.35
CA TYR A 18 -2.10 10.54 -1.00
C TYR A 18 -0.90 10.30 -1.93
N PRO A 19 -1.05 9.48 -2.99
CA PRO A 19 0.02 9.24 -3.96
C PRO A 19 0.63 10.47 -4.62
N GLU A 20 -0.18 11.53 -4.82
CA GLU A 20 0.30 12.82 -5.33
C GLU A 20 1.19 13.60 -4.34
N HIS A 21 1.07 13.35 -3.04
CA HIS A 21 1.89 13.99 -2.00
C HIS A 21 3.13 13.16 -1.63
N HIS A 22 3.08 11.82 -1.77
CA HIS A 22 4.21 10.93 -1.45
C HIS A 22 5.04 10.49 -2.67
N GLY A 23 4.77 11.02 -3.86
CA GLY A 23 5.54 10.80 -5.10
C GLY A 23 5.26 9.48 -5.83
N ILE A 24 5.09 8.38 -5.09
CA ILE A 24 4.81 7.04 -5.65
C ILE A 24 3.38 6.96 -6.24
N VAL A 25 3.18 7.45 -7.46
CA VAL A 25 1.87 7.54 -8.14
C VAL A 25 1.45 6.28 -8.91
N SER A 26 2.38 5.39 -9.29
CA SER A 26 2.07 4.09 -9.92
C SER A 26 3.20 3.08 -9.69
N ASN A 27 3.00 1.83 -10.11
CA ASN A 27 4.03 0.80 -10.16
C ASN A 27 5.05 1.03 -11.32
N THR A 28 4.68 1.85 -12.31
CA THR A 28 5.57 2.35 -13.38
C THR A 28 5.30 3.83 -13.58
N MET A 29 6.33 4.67 -13.56
CA MET A 29 6.18 6.13 -13.72
C MET A 29 7.45 6.78 -14.30
N TYR A 30 7.32 8.00 -14.80
CA TYR A 30 8.40 8.83 -15.32
C TYR A 30 8.37 10.19 -14.63
N ASP A 31 9.54 10.70 -14.25
CA ASP A 31 9.72 12.02 -13.67
C ASP A 31 10.51 12.91 -14.65
N PRO A 32 9.95 14.05 -15.08
CA PRO A 32 10.59 14.93 -16.06
C PRO A 32 11.70 15.81 -15.47
N GLU A 33 11.75 16.04 -14.16
CA GLU A 33 12.78 16.83 -13.48
C GLU A 33 14.01 15.97 -13.18
N LEU A 34 13.79 14.72 -12.76
CA LEU A 34 14.84 13.70 -12.61
C LEU A 34 15.29 13.13 -13.97
N ASN A 35 14.48 13.30 -15.03
CA ASN A 35 14.62 12.65 -16.34
C ASN A 35 14.85 11.13 -16.20
N ALA A 36 14.04 10.50 -15.35
CA ALA A 36 14.23 9.11 -14.92
C ALA A 36 12.90 8.34 -14.96
N ARG A 37 12.98 7.02 -15.08
CA ARG A 37 11.82 6.12 -14.94
C ARG A 37 11.94 5.31 -13.65
N PHE A 38 10.79 5.02 -13.06
CA PHE A 38 10.64 4.10 -11.94
C PHE A 38 9.82 2.89 -12.38
N ARG A 39 10.22 1.70 -11.94
CA ARG A 39 9.46 0.46 -12.07
C ARG A 39 9.70 -0.39 -10.82
N ILE A 40 8.65 -1.00 -10.26
CA ILE A 40 8.77 -1.83 -9.03
C ILE A 40 9.76 -3.01 -9.13
N GLY A 41 10.04 -3.47 -10.35
CA GLY A 41 11.04 -4.51 -10.65
C GLY A 41 12.46 -3.99 -10.92
N ASP A 42 12.67 -2.67 -10.95
CA ASP A 42 13.99 -2.04 -11.10
C ASP A 42 14.53 -1.68 -9.72
N ARG A 43 15.57 -2.40 -9.28
CA ARG A 43 16.17 -2.22 -7.96
C ARG A 43 16.87 -0.86 -7.82
N ALA A 44 17.46 -0.32 -8.89
CA ALA A 44 18.13 0.98 -8.83
C ALA A 44 17.11 2.11 -8.61
N ALA A 45 15.96 2.04 -9.27
CA ALA A 45 14.87 3.00 -9.05
C ALA A 45 14.18 2.82 -7.69
N VAL A 46 13.98 1.59 -7.22
CA VAL A 46 13.40 1.33 -5.90
C VAL A 46 14.31 1.85 -4.78
N GLU A 47 15.61 1.60 -4.84
CA GLU A 47 16.59 1.99 -3.82
C GLU A 47 16.99 3.48 -3.88
N ASP A 48 16.58 4.23 -4.91
CA ASP A 48 16.81 5.67 -5.06
C ASP A 48 15.80 6.49 -4.24
N SER A 49 16.29 7.16 -3.20
CA SER A 49 15.49 7.94 -2.25
C SER A 49 14.71 9.11 -2.88
N ARG A 50 15.09 9.58 -4.07
CA ARG A 50 14.45 10.73 -4.75
C ARG A 50 12.99 10.47 -5.14
N TRP A 51 12.59 9.21 -5.29
CA TRP A 51 11.21 8.82 -5.58
C TRP A 51 10.26 8.83 -4.37
N TRP A 52 10.81 8.86 -3.15
CA TRP A 52 10.09 8.54 -1.92
C TRP A 52 9.83 9.79 -1.08
N GLY A 53 8.69 10.45 -1.33
CA GLY A 53 8.24 11.59 -0.54
C GLY A 53 7.63 11.20 0.81
N GLY A 54 7.54 12.17 1.73
CA GLY A 54 6.90 12.00 3.04
C GLY A 54 7.74 11.22 4.07
N GLU A 55 7.11 10.91 5.20
CA GLU A 55 7.75 10.22 6.34
C GLU A 55 7.02 8.91 6.66
N PRO A 56 7.60 7.74 6.31
CA PRO A 56 6.95 6.46 6.59
C PRO A 56 7.09 6.04 8.06
N LEU A 57 6.15 5.22 8.56
CA LEU A 57 6.01 4.82 9.97
C LEU A 57 7.31 4.33 10.63
N TRP A 58 8.20 3.66 9.89
CA TRP A 58 9.50 3.25 10.44
C TRP A 58 10.42 4.44 10.70
N VAL A 59 10.45 5.46 9.83
CA VAL A 59 11.19 6.70 10.07
C VAL A 59 10.63 7.43 11.29
N THR A 60 9.30 7.61 11.35
CA THR A 60 8.59 8.20 12.48
C THR A 60 8.88 7.49 13.81
N ALA A 61 8.94 6.16 13.79
CA ALA A 61 9.30 5.34 14.94
C ALA A 61 10.79 5.53 15.34
N GLN A 62 11.72 5.38 14.39
CA GLN A 62 13.17 5.47 14.64
C GLN A 62 13.54 6.84 15.21
N GLN A 63 13.03 7.93 14.63
CA GLN A 63 13.29 9.31 15.08
C GLN A 63 12.76 9.59 16.50
N GLN A 64 11.75 8.83 16.97
CA GLN A 64 11.15 8.95 18.30
C GLN A 64 11.63 7.86 19.28
N GLY A 65 12.79 7.24 18.98
CA GLY A 65 13.41 6.24 19.86
C GLY A 65 12.58 4.96 19.97
N ARG A 66 11.99 4.51 18.86
CA ARG A 66 11.32 3.21 18.73
C ARG A 66 12.02 2.39 17.65
N ILE A 67 12.31 1.14 17.97
CA ILE A 67 12.91 0.20 17.01
C ILE A 67 11.81 -0.29 16.07
N SER A 68 12.09 -0.26 14.78
CA SER A 68 11.20 -0.76 13.73
C SER A 68 11.84 -1.92 12.96
N ALA A 69 11.01 -2.87 12.54
CA ALA A 69 11.43 -3.93 11.63
C ALA A 69 10.47 -4.07 10.44
N THR A 70 10.98 -4.40 9.26
CA THR A 70 10.16 -4.60 8.07
C THR A 70 10.53 -5.88 7.33
N TYR A 71 9.52 -6.69 7.02
CA TYR A 71 9.66 -7.82 6.12
C TYR A 71 8.91 -7.51 4.83
N PHE A 72 9.65 -7.10 3.79
CA PHE A 72 9.19 -6.86 2.42
C PHE A 72 8.16 -5.73 2.23
N TRP A 73 8.10 -4.75 3.14
CA TRP A 73 7.20 -3.60 2.93
C TRP A 73 7.77 -2.61 1.91
N VAL A 74 6.92 -2.12 1.00
CA VAL A 74 7.27 -1.16 -0.05
C VAL A 74 7.94 0.09 0.54
N GLY A 75 9.09 0.47 -0.02
CA GLY A 75 9.91 1.62 0.42
C GLY A 75 10.86 1.32 1.58
N SER A 76 10.77 0.16 2.24
CA SER A 76 11.66 -0.17 3.36
C SER A 76 13.08 -0.63 2.95
N GLU A 77 13.30 -0.83 1.65
CA GLU A 77 14.61 -1.11 1.04
C GLU A 77 15.45 0.17 0.82
N THR A 78 14.93 1.35 1.19
CA THR A 78 15.46 2.66 0.81
C THR A 78 15.73 3.53 2.04
N GLU A 79 16.75 4.38 2.00
CA GLU A 79 16.97 5.41 3.04
C GLU A 79 16.05 6.60 2.78
N ILE A 80 14.94 6.66 3.52
CA ILE A 80 13.96 7.74 3.38
C ILE A 80 14.22 8.73 4.53
N LEU A 81 14.44 9.99 4.17
CA LEU A 81 14.93 11.03 5.10
C LEU A 81 16.22 10.61 5.86
N GLY A 82 17.09 9.83 5.19
CA GLY A 82 18.34 9.30 5.77
C GLY A 82 18.15 8.17 6.79
N VAL A 83 16.96 7.55 6.84
CA VAL A 83 16.61 6.52 7.84
C VAL A 83 16.05 5.27 7.17
N ARG A 84 16.55 4.10 7.61
CA ARG A 84 15.97 2.76 7.36
C ARG A 84 15.39 2.19 8.67
N PRO A 85 14.53 1.17 8.59
CA PRO A 85 14.20 0.33 9.75
C PRO A 85 15.46 -0.31 10.33
N ALA A 86 15.54 -0.47 11.66
CA ALA A 86 16.67 -1.11 12.33
C ALA A 86 16.90 -2.56 11.87
N TYR A 87 15.83 -3.28 11.53
CA TYR A 87 15.90 -4.58 10.88
C TYR A 87 15.02 -4.56 9.63
N TRP A 88 15.57 -4.94 8.49
CA TRP A 88 14.80 -5.03 7.25
C TRP A 88 15.28 -6.22 6.43
N LYS A 89 14.48 -6.61 5.43
CA LYS A 89 14.84 -7.63 4.44
C LYS A 89 14.66 -7.04 3.04
N ARG A 90 15.67 -7.22 2.19
CA ARG A 90 15.58 -6.97 0.75
C ARG A 90 14.50 -7.87 0.16
N TYR A 91 13.72 -7.38 -0.80
CA TYR A 91 12.62 -8.14 -1.37
C TYR A 91 13.11 -9.33 -2.20
N GLU A 92 12.70 -10.54 -1.82
CA GLU A 92 12.99 -11.80 -2.49
C GLU A 92 11.68 -12.58 -2.70
N HIS A 93 11.09 -12.48 -3.90
CA HIS A 93 9.73 -12.89 -4.22
C HIS A 93 9.40 -14.31 -3.73
N ASP A 94 10.25 -15.28 -4.05
CA ASP A 94 10.06 -16.72 -3.79
C ASP A 94 10.30 -17.13 -2.32
N THR A 95 10.59 -16.19 -1.42
CA THR A 95 10.85 -16.50 -0.01
C THR A 95 9.60 -17.12 0.65
N PRO A 96 9.66 -18.34 1.21
CA PRO A 96 8.50 -19.01 1.79
C PRO A 96 7.80 -18.17 2.86
N ASN A 97 6.47 -18.05 2.78
CA ASN A 97 5.67 -17.19 3.65
C ASN A 97 5.84 -17.52 5.15
N SER A 98 5.98 -18.80 5.50
CA SER A 98 6.28 -19.27 6.86
C SER A 98 7.67 -18.83 7.36
N ALA A 99 8.69 -18.76 6.48
CA ALA A 99 10.00 -18.22 6.82
C ALA A 99 9.95 -16.72 7.14
N ARG A 100 9.04 -15.97 6.48
CA ARG A 100 8.77 -14.55 6.80
C ARG A 100 8.18 -14.40 8.20
N VAL A 101 7.19 -15.23 8.55
CA VAL A 101 6.61 -15.30 9.91
C VAL A 101 7.64 -15.71 10.96
N ALA A 102 8.44 -16.74 10.69
CA ALA A 102 9.49 -17.20 11.60
C ALA A 102 10.50 -16.09 11.93
N GLN A 103 10.90 -15.28 10.94
CA GLN A 103 11.77 -14.12 11.19
C GLN A 103 11.10 -13.04 12.05
N VAL A 104 9.81 -12.76 11.84
CA VAL A 104 9.05 -11.80 12.66
C VAL A 104 8.98 -12.27 14.12
N LEU A 105 8.73 -13.57 14.33
CA LEU A 105 8.74 -14.15 15.67
C LEU A 105 10.15 -14.08 16.31
N ALA A 106 11.21 -14.34 15.54
CA ALA A 106 12.59 -14.20 16.02
C ALA A 106 12.96 -12.74 16.38
N TRP A 107 12.45 -11.74 15.66
CA TRP A 107 12.61 -10.33 16.05
C TRP A 107 11.90 -9.99 17.37
N LEU A 108 10.76 -10.64 17.65
CA LEU A 108 10.03 -10.47 18.92
C LEU A 108 10.72 -11.16 20.12
N ASP A 109 11.60 -12.13 19.86
CA ASP A 109 12.41 -12.80 20.88
C ASP A 109 13.65 -12.00 21.32
N LEU A 110 14.09 -11.02 20.53
CA LEU A 110 15.25 -10.18 20.83
C LEU A 110 15.18 -9.54 22.23
N PRO A 111 16.33 -9.29 22.90
CA PRO A 111 16.36 -8.57 24.18
C PRO A 111 15.63 -7.23 24.09
N LYS A 112 14.96 -6.79 25.17
CA LYS A 112 14.13 -5.56 25.18
C LYS A 112 14.81 -4.31 24.57
N PRO A 113 16.12 -4.04 24.75
CA PRO A 113 16.80 -2.90 24.12
C PRO A 113 17.00 -3.01 22.60
N GLN A 114 16.79 -4.19 22.01
CA GLN A 114 16.95 -4.49 20.59
C GLN A 114 15.61 -4.85 19.92
N ARG A 115 14.56 -5.09 20.71
CA ARG A 115 13.28 -5.62 20.22
C ARG A 115 12.46 -4.54 19.49
N PRO A 116 12.03 -4.79 18.23
CA PRO A 116 11.13 -3.90 17.52
C PRO A 116 9.79 -3.70 18.24
N THR A 117 9.28 -2.47 18.19
CA THR A 117 7.93 -2.11 18.64
C THR A 117 6.95 -1.85 17.49
N LEU A 118 7.48 -1.62 16.28
CA LEU A 118 6.75 -1.61 15.02
C LEU A 118 7.32 -2.74 14.15
N ILE A 119 6.45 -3.62 13.64
CA ILE A 119 6.84 -4.64 12.66
C ILE A 119 5.86 -4.61 11.49
N THR A 120 6.38 -4.62 10.26
CA THR A 120 5.58 -4.84 9.05
C THR A 120 5.95 -6.17 8.38
N LEU A 121 4.98 -6.79 7.70
CA LEU A 121 5.10 -8.11 7.06
C LEU A 121 4.22 -8.13 5.81
N TYR A 122 4.75 -8.63 4.70
CA TYR A 122 4.07 -8.66 3.40
C TYR A 122 4.07 -10.05 2.74
N PHE A 123 2.95 -10.37 2.09
CA PHE A 123 2.71 -11.59 1.30
C PHE A 123 2.12 -11.19 -0.06
N SER A 124 2.64 -11.74 -1.16
CA SER A 124 2.18 -11.41 -2.52
C SER A 124 1.19 -12.41 -3.12
N ILE A 125 1.23 -13.68 -2.68
CA ILE A 125 0.61 -14.84 -3.34
C ILE A 125 -0.89 -14.71 -3.71
N ILE A 126 -1.67 -13.92 -2.97
CA ILE A 126 -3.09 -13.67 -3.27
C ILE A 126 -3.23 -12.73 -4.48
N ASP A 127 -2.35 -11.73 -4.62
CA ASP A 127 -2.30 -10.85 -5.78
C ASP A 127 -1.73 -11.60 -7.00
N ASP A 128 -0.64 -12.35 -6.80
CA ASP A 128 0.02 -13.15 -7.84
C ASP A 128 -0.96 -14.14 -8.51
N LEU A 129 -1.63 -14.99 -7.71
CA LEU A 129 -2.59 -15.98 -8.22
C LEU A 129 -3.93 -15.35 -8.63
N GLY A 130 -4.29 -14.19 -8.05
CA GLY A 130 -5.45 -13.41 -8.48
C GLY A 130 -5.26 -12.80 -9.87
N HIS A 131 -4.01 -12.47 -10.24
CA HIS A 131 -3.62 -12.04 -11.58
C HIS A 131 -3.57 -13.20 -12.58
N GLU A 132 -3.05 -14.37 -12.18
CA GLU A 132 -2.90 -15.53 -13.06
C GLU A 132 -4.24 -16.24 -13.35
N PHE A 133 -5.06 -16.47 -12.33
CA PHE A 133 -6.30 -17.28 -12.43
C PHE A 133 -7.60 -16.49 -12.27
N GLY A 134 -7.53 -15.24 -11.83
CA GLY A 134 -8.70 -14.39 -11.58
C GLY A 134 -9.30 -14.51 -10.17
N PRO A 135 -10.20 -13.56 -9.80
CA PRO A 135 -10.68 -13.39 -8.42
C PRO A 135 -11.65 -14.46 -7.90
N ASP A 136 -12.23 -15.26 -8.80
CA ASP A 136 -13.24 -16.28 -8.45
C ASP A 136 -12.70 -17.72 -8.62
N SER A 137 -11.37 -17.88 -8.70
CA SER A 137 -10.71 -19.14 -9.01
C SER A 137 -10.53 -20.07 -7.79
N PRO A 138 -10.49 -21.42 -8.01
CA PRO A 138 -10.14 -22.36 -6.96
C PRO A 138 -8.69 -22.20 -6.49
N GLU A 139 -7.77 -21.77 -7.36
CA GLU A 139 -6.37 -21.47 -7.03
C GLU A 139 -6.27 -20.32 -6.03
N LEU A 140 -6.99 -19.21 -6.27
CA LEU A 140 -7.02 -18.09 -5.32
C LEU A 140 -7.70 -18.47 -4.00
N SER A 141 -8.73 -19.30 -4.05
CA SER A 141 -9.39 -19.83 -2.84
C SER A 141 -8.44 -20.68 -1.99
N GLN A 142 -7.57 -21.48 -2.62
CA GLN A 142 -6.51 -22.22 -1.95
C GLN A 142 -5.43 -21.27 -1.40
N ALA A 143 -5.03 -20.24 -2.15
CA ALA A 143 -4.08 -19.23 -1.72
C ALA A 143 -4.52 -18.49 -0.45
N ILE A 144 -5.81 -18.11 -0.37
CA ILE A 144 -6.42 -17.51 0.81
C ILE A 144 -6.34 -18.46 2.01
N THR A 145 -6.63 -19.74 1.82
CA THR A 145 -6.55 -20.78 2.88
C THR A 145 -5.12 -20.99 3.36
N ALA A 146 -4.14 -20.95 2.45
CA ALA A 146 -2.72 -21.03 2.79
C ALA A 146 -2.23 -19.80 3.57
N ILE A 147 -2.65 -18.59 3.20
CA ILE A 147 -2.32 -17.37 3.94
C ILE A 147 -3.02 -17.29 5.30
N ASP A 148 -4.26 -17.76 5.43
CA ASP A 148 -4.92 -17.87 6.74
C ASP A 148 -4.12 -18.80 7.68
N SER A 149 -3.63 -19.93 7.15
CA SER A 149 -2.76 -20.85 7.89
C SER A 149 -1.45 -20.19 8.35
N VAL A 150 -0.80 -19.40 7.49
CA VAL A 150 0.43 -18.64 7.80
C VAL A 150 0.16 -17.52 8.82
N ILE A 151 -0.98 -16.85 8.76
CA ILE A 151 -1.40 -15.89 9.80
C ILE A 151 -1.67 -16.64 11.12
N GLY A 152 -2.21 -17.86 11.05
CA GLY A 152 -2.34 -18.79 12.16
C GLY A 152 -1.00 -19.13 12.82
N GLU A 153 0.05 -19.41 12.05
CA GLU A 153 1.43 -19.61 12.58
C GLU A 153 1.90 -18.40 13.38
N LEU A 154 1.67 -17.17 12.88
CA LEU A 154 2.02 -15.94 13.59
C LEU A 154 1.23 -15.81 14.90
N VAL A 155 -0.09 -16.03 14.86
CA VAL A 155 -0.97 -15.92 16.04
C VAL A 155 -0.60 -16.97 17.10
N HIS A 156 -0.35 -18.22 16.72
CA HIS A 156 0.14 -19.27 17.61
C HIS A 156 1.53 -18.94 18.16
N GLY A 157 2.44 -18.40 17.34
CA GLY A 157 3.76 -17.96 17.77
C GLY A 157 3.73 -16.82 18.79
N LEU A 158 2.77 -15.88 18.67
CA LEU A 158 2.50 -14.83 19.65
C LEU A 158 1.87 -15.36 20.94
N ALA A 159 1.02 -16.40 20.84
CA ALA A 159 0.39 -17.05 21.99
C ALA A 159 1.39 -17.86 22.81
N ALA A 160 2.25 -18.65 22.15
CA ALA A 160 3.32 -19.44 22.78
C ALA A 160 4.35 -18.59 23.54
N ARG A 161 4.44 -17.30 23.22
CA ARG A 161 5.30 -16.29 23.86
C ARG A 161 4.59 -15.48 24.97
N ASP A 162 3.32 -15.77 25.25
CA ASP A 162 2.42 -14.99 26.15
C ASP A 162 2.38 -13.47 25.83
N ILE A 163 2.49 -13.11 24.54
CA ILE A 163 2.43 -11.72 24.07
C ILE A 163 1.22 -11.43 23.19
N LEU A 164 0.42 -12.42 22.76
CA LEU A 164 -0.76 -12.21 21.91
C LEU A 164 -1.72 -11.14 22.48
N LYS A 165 -2.00 -11.16 23.79
CA LYS A 165 -2.86 -10.17 24.48
C LYS A 165 -2.22 -8.78 24.64
N ARG A 166 -0.92 -8.66 24.34
CA ARG A 166 -0.11 -7.44 24.50
C ARG A 166 0.28 -6.79 23.16
N VAL A 167 0.15 -7.53 22.06
CA VAL A 167 0.44 -7.06 20.69
C VAL A 167 -0.84 -6.51 20.05
N ASN A 168 -0.70 -5.43 19.30
CA ASN A 168 -1.73 -4.94 18.39
C ASN A 168 -1.39 -5.46 16.98
N LEU A 169 -2.16 -6.43 16.50
CA LEU A 169 -2.05 -6.98 15.15
C LEU A 169 -3.06 -6.26 14.25
N ILE A 170 -2.59 -5.78 13.10
CA ILE A 170 -3.42 -5.19 12.06
C ILE A 170 -3.12 -5.96 10.75
N VAL A 171 -4.15 -6.57 10.17
CA VAL A 171 -4.09 -7.25 8.87
C VAL A 171 -4.80 -6.35 7.87
N VAL A 172 -4.10 -5.95 6.81
CA VAL A 172 -4.61 -5.03 5.78
C VAL A 172 -4.34 -5.58 4.39
N SER A 173 -5.12 -5.11 3.42
CA SER A 173 -4.76 -5.18 2.00
C SER A 173 -4.50 -3.77 1.48
N ASP A 174 -3.82 -3.68 0.34
CA ASP A 174 -3.53 -2.46 -0.40
C ASP A 174 -4.62 -2.15 -1.44
N HIS A 175 -5.14 -3.18 -2.11
CA HIS A 175 -6.31 -3.13 -2.99
C HIS A 175 -7.14 -4.43 -2.93
N GLY A 176 -8.14 -4.53 -3.82
CA GLY A 176 -8.84 -5.77 -4.16
C GLY A 176 -8.43 -6.27 -5.56
N MET A 177 -9.22 -7.17 -6.14
CA MET A 177 -8.97 -7.79 -7.45
C MET A 177 -10.26 -7.79 -8.29
N ALA A 178 -10.14 -7.76 -9.63
CA ALA A 178 -11.28 -7.74 -10.56
C ALA A 178 -11.00 -8.53 -11.84
N ALA A 179 -12.00 -9.27 -12.33
CA ALA A 179 -11.86 -10.15 -13.49
C ALA A 179 -11.74 -9.39 -14.83
N THR A 180 -10.67 -9.69 -15.57
CA THR A 180 -10.45 -9.23 -16.96
C THR A 180 -11.15 -10.16 -17.97
N SER A 181 -11.13 -9.79 -19.26
CA SER A 181 -11.50 -10.67 -20.38
C SER A 181 -10.92 -10.08 -21.67
N ALA A 182 -10.51 -10.94 -22.60
CA ALA A 182 -10.11 -10.55 -23.95
C ALA A 182 -11.23 -9.83 -24.73
N GLU A 183 -12.50 -10.11 -24.39
CA GLU A 183 -13.69 -9.44 -24.95
C GLU A 183 -13.90 -8.02 -24.40
N ARG A 184 -13.15 -7.63 -23.36
CA ARG A 184 -13.26 -6.33 -22.67
C ARG A 184 -11.95 -5.54 -22.77
N VAL A 185 -11.26 -5.66 -23.91
CA VAL A 185 -10.03 -4.93 -24.25
C VAL A 185 -10.37 -3.76 -25.17
N ILE A 186 -9.73 -2.61 -24.94
CA ILE A 186 -9.74 -1.46 -25.86
C ILE A 186 -8.36 -1.41 -26.49
N TYR A 187 -8.25 -1.71 -27.78
CA TYR A 187 -7.01 -1.61 -28.53
C TYR A 187 -6.73 -0.14 -28.82
N LEU A 188 -5.57 0.37 -28.38
CA LEU A 188 -5.27 1.81 -28.47
C LEU A 188 -4.94 2.22 -29.91
N ASP A 189 -4.38 1.29 -30.68
CA ASP A 189 -4.04 1.38 -32.09
C ASP A 189 -5.24 1.48 -33.04
N ASP A 190 -6.45 1.09 -32.61
CA ASP A 190 -7.70 1.38 -33.33
C ASP A 190 -8.03 2.89 -33.37
N TYR A 191 -7.48 3.67 -32.43
CA TYR A 191 -7.81 5.09 -32.23
C TYR A 191 -6.60 6.03 -32.40
N LEU A 192 -5.38 5.50 -32.24
CA LEU A 192 -4.16 6.29 -32.14
C LEU A 192 -2.95 5.55 -32.70
N ASP A 193 -2.24 6.20 -33.62
CA ASP A 193 -0.88 5.80 -33.99
C ASP A 193 0.05 5.88 -32.78
N LEU A 194 0.50 4.72 -32.30
CA LEU A 194 1.30 4.56 -31.08
C LEU A 194 2.68 5.25 -31.16
N GLN A 195 3.15 5.67 -32.34
CA GLN A 195 4.39 6.47 -32.44
C GLN A 195 4.22 7.89 -31.84
N GLN A 196 2.98 8.39 -31.77
CA GLN A 196 2.61 9.72 -31.27
C GLN A 196 2.62 9.82 -29.74
N VAL A 197 2.79 8.69 -29.05
CA VAL A 197 2.86 8.59 -27.58
C VAL A 197 4.03 7.72 -27.12
N GLU A 198 4.40 7.87 -25.86
CA GLU A 198 4.97 6.81 -25.05
C GLU A 198 3.87 6.31 -24.10
N VAL A 199 3.65 5.00 -24.06
CA VAL A 199 2.73 4.39 -23.09
C VAL A 199 3.49 4.10 -21.82
N ILE A 200 3.19 4.86 -20.76
CA ILE A 200 3.84 4.74 -19.45
C ILE A 200 3.26 3.56 -18.67
N ASP A 201 1.97 3.28 -18.84
CA ASP A 201 1.23 2.32 -18.03
C ASP A 201 0.08 1.67 -18.83
N TRP A 202 0.19 0.37 -19.14
CA TRP A 202 -0.78 -0.39 -19.94
C TRP A 202 -1.96 -0.97 -19.13
N THR A 203 -2.05 -0.67 -17.83
CA THR A 203 -3.10 -1.24 -16.95
C THR A 203 -4.47 -0.56 -17.14
N PRO A 204 -5.56 -1.04 -16.47
CA PRO A 204 -6.88 -0.40 -16.54
C PRO A 204 -6.95 1.08 -16.11
N VAL A 205 -5.85 1.62 -15.56
CA VAL A 205 -5.62 3.08 -15.44
C VAL A 205 -4.48 3.44 -16.40
N LEU A 206 -4.83 3.55 -17.68
CA LEU A 206 -3.89 3.86 -18.77
C LEU A 206 -3.21 5.22 -18.55
N ALA A 207 -1.89 5.26 -18.64
CA ALA A 207 -1.11 6.50 -18.63
C ALA A 207 -0.32 6.66 -19.93
N LEU A 208 -0.54 7.78 -20.61
CA LEU A 208 0.11 8.15 -21.86
C LEU A 208 0.93 9.42 -21.67
N LEU A 209 2.12 9.46 -22.24
CA LEU A 209 2.94 10.64 -22.41
C LEU A 209 3.03 10.96 -23.92
N PRO A 210 2.26 11.92 -24.44
CA PRO A 210 2.37 12.33 -25.84
C PRO A 210 3.78 12.78 -26.21
N ARG A 211 4.16 12.58 -27.48
CA ARG A 211 5.36 13.23 -28.03
C ARG A 211 5.15 14.76 -28.02
N PRO A 212 6.20 15.58 -27.89
CA PRO A 212 6.07 17.04 -27.87
C PRO A 212 5.27 17.57 -29.06
N GLY A 213 4.22 18.35 -28.79
CA GLY A 213 3.33 18.91 -29.81
C GLY A 213 2.19 17.99 -30.26
N GLN A 214 2.12 16.75 -29.77
CA GLN A 214 1.03 15.80 -30.06
C GLN A 214 -0.07 15.80 -28.98
N GLU A 215 0.07 16.56 -27.90
CA GLU A 215 -0.78 16.49 -26.70
C GLU A 215 -2.26 16.71 -27.03
N GLU A 216 -2.56 17.73 -27.84
CA GLU A 216 -3.93 18.06 -28.24
C GLU A 216 -4.49 17.04 -29.24
N ALA A 217 -3.67 16.62 -30.22
CA ALA A 217 -4.07 15.65 -31.24
C ALA A 217 -4.40 14.28 -30.62
N VAL A 218 -3.58 13.81 -29.68
CA VAL A 218 -3.80 12.58 -28.91
C VAL A 218 -5.07 12.70 -28.05
N TYR A 219 -5.24 13.81 -27.34
CA TYR A 219 -6.42 14.00 -26.49
C TYR A 219 -7.73 14.01 -27.29
N GLN A 220 -7.79 14.73 -28.41
CA GLN A 220 -9.00 14.81 -29.24
C GLN A 220 -9.33 13.47 -29.93
N LYS A 221 -8.31 12.68 -30.32
CA LYS A 221 -8.52 11.32 -30.86
C LYS A 221 -9.16 10.36 -29.86
N LEU A 222 -8.77 10.44 -28.59
CA LEU A 222 -9.22 9.49 -27.57
C LEU A 222 -10.48 9.94 -26.81
N LYS A 223 -10.75 11.25 -26.74
CA LYS A 223 -11.89 11.81 -25.99
C LYS A 223 -13.23 11.37 -26.59
N GLY A 224 -13.92 10.46 -25.90
CA GLY A 224 -15.20 9.93 -26.35
C GLY A 224 -15.10 8.88 -27.46
N ALA A 225 -13.89 8.43 -27.79
CA ALA A 225 -13.63 7.46 -28.85
C ALA A 225 -14.26 6.08 -28.62
N HIS A 226 -14.46 5.71 -27.35
CA HIS A 226 -15.06 4.44 -26.95
C HIS A 226 -15.98 4.62 -25.72
N PRO A 227 -17.18 4.02 -25.67
CA PRO A 227 -18.14 4.22 -24.57
C PRO A 227 -17.65 3.76 -23.18
N HIS A 228 -16.60 2.94 -23.14
CA HIS A 228 -15.95 2.49 -21.90
C HIS A 228 -14.59 3.18 -21.61
N LEU A 229 -14.20 4.19 -22.40
CA LEU A 229 -12.99 4.98 -22.18
C LEU A 229 -13.33 6.40 -21.68
N LEU A 230 -12.73 6.80 -20.57
CA LEU A 230 -12.79 8.18 -20.06
C LEU A 230 -11.39 8.78 -20.05
N VAL A 231 -11.20 9.86 -20.81
CA VAL A 231 -9.92 10.52 -21.01
C VAL A 231 -9.93 11.87 -20.32
N TYR A 232 -8.87 12.16 -19.57
CA TYR A 232 -8.66 13.42 -18.87
C TYR A 232 -7.25 13.92 -19.18
N ARG A 233 -7.05 15.21 -19.44
CA ARG A 233 -5.72 15.82 -19.26
C ARG A 233 -5.37 15.78 -17.77
N LYS A 234 -4.08 15.81 -17.40
CA LYS A 234 -3.63 15.79 -15.99
C LYS A 234 -4.35 16.85 -15.13
N ALA A 235 -4.50 18.07 -15.65
CA ALA A 235 -5.18 19.18 -14.98
C ALA A 235 -6.73 19.11 -14.99
N GLU A 236 -7.32 18.15 -15.73
CA GLU A 236 -8.78 17.98 -15.87
C GLU A 236 -9.33 16.80 -15.06
N ILE A 237 -8.48 16.06 -14.34
CA ILE A 237 -8.90 14.96 -13.48
C ILE A 237 -9.82 15.53 -12.39
N PRO A 238 -11.10 15.14 -12.32
CA PRO A 238 -12.08 15.80 -11.44
C PRO A 238 -11.69 15.78 -9.97
N GLU A 239 -11.67 16.92 -9.30
CA GLU A 239 -11.31 17.05 -7.87
C GLU A 239 -12.06 16.07 -6.95
N ARG A 240 -13.35 15.81 -7.22
CA ARG A 240 -14.19 14.78 -6.53
C ARG A 240 -13.60 13.37 -6.52
N PHE A 241 -12.58 13.15 -7.34
CA PHE A 241 -11.66 12.08 -7.13
C PHE A 241 -10.93 12.30 -5.79
N HIS A 242 -9.75 12.91 -5.69
CA HIS A 242 -8.74 12.43 -4.71
C HIS A 242 -8.66 10.86 -4.76
N PHE A 243 -8.91 10.34 -5.98
CA PHE A 243 -9.83 9.25 -6.38
C PHE A 243 -10.69 8.51 -5.30
N ARG A 244 -11.89 9.04 -4.98
CA ARG A 244 -12.78 8.55 -3.90
C ARG A 244 -14.21 8.10 -4.28
N ARG A 245 -14.88 8.60 -5.34
CA ARG A 245 -16.37 8.47 -5.46
C ARG A 245 -16.95 8.26 -6.88
N HIS A 246 -17.47 7.05 -7.19
CA HIS A 246 -18.51 6.78 -8.21
C HIS A 246 -19.26 5.45 -7.94
N ARG A 247 -20.59 5.42 -8.15
CA ARG A 247 -21.48 4.28 -7.80
C ARG A 247 -21.33 3.01 -8.66
N ARG A 248 -20.47 3.03 -9.69
CA ARG A 248 -20.25 1.89 -10.61
C ARG A 248 -18.83 1.33 -10.54
N MET A 249 -18.14 1.47 -9.42
CA MET A 249 -16.83 0.83 -9.21
C MET A 249 -17.03 -0.61 -8.70
N PRO A 250 -16.60 -1.65 -9.44
CA PRO A 250 -16.53 -3.02 -8.93
C PRO A 250 -15.46 -3.16 -7.83
N SER A 251 -15.33 -4.37 -7.27
CA SER A 251 -14.72 -4.62 -5.95
C SER A 251 -13.18 -4.42 -5.85
N MET A 252 -12.71 -3.18 -5.88
CA MET A 252 -11.33 -2.83 -5.48
C MET A 252 -11.22 -2.45 -3.98
N ARG A 253 -12.09 -3.00 -3.12
CA ARG A 253 -12.04 -2.77 -1.67
C ARG A 253 -10.96 -3.65 -1.04
N ALA A 254 -10.09 -3.02 -0.25
CA ALA A 254 -9.12 -3.70 0.59
C ALA A 254 -9.75 -4.19 1.91
N THR A 255 -9.14 -5.24 2.49
CA THR A 255 -9.45 -5.74 3.84
C THR A 255 -8.78 -4.88 4.92
N PHE A 256 -9.44 -4.73 6.07
CA PHE A 256 -8.83 -4.23 7.31
C PHE A 256 -9.41 -5.02 8.50
N ILE A 257 -8.56 -5.71 9.24
CA ILE A 257 -8.90 -6.47 10.45
C ILE A 257 -7.89 -6.09 11.53
N ALA A 258 -8.35 -5.83 12.75
CA ALA A 258 -7.48 -5.44 13.86
C ALA A 258 -7.82 -6.19 15.15
N HIS A 259 -6.78 -6.61 15.87
CA HIS A 259 -6.88 -7.30 17.15
C HIS A 259 -5.81 -6.76 18.12
N GLY A 260 -6.16 -6.58 19.39
CA GLY A 260 -5.17 -6.25 20.42
C GLY A 260 -5.71 -5.43 21.59
N PRO A 261 -4.84 -5.05 22.54
CA PRO A 261 -5.21 -4.25 23.70
C PRO A 261 -5.78 -2.88 23.33
N ALA A 262 -5.33 -2.24 22.25
CA ALA A 262 -5.80 -0.92 21.84
C ALA A 262 -7.19 -0.91 21.18
N PHE A 263 -7.60 -2.01 20.54
CA PHE A 263 -8.83 -2.06 19.73
C PHE A 263 -10.07 -2.52 20.51
N LYS A 264 -11.25 -1.98 20.20
CA LYS A 264 -12.54 -2.52 20.69
C LYS A 264 -12.76 -3.93 20.14
N THR A 265 -13.31 -4.81 20.98
CA THR A 265 -13.61 -6.20 20.61
C THR A 265 -14.99 -6.34 19.98
N LYS A 266 -15.16 -7.26 19.03
CA LYS A 266 -16.44 -7.57 18.36
C LYS A 266 -17.09 -6.37 17.64
N LEU A 267 -16.32 -5.34 17.29
CA LEU A 267 -16.78 -4.18 16.54
C LEU A 267 -16.67 -4.44 15.03
N ARG A 268 -17.76 -4.19 14.28
CA ARG A 268 -17.71 -4.02 12.82
C ARG A 268 -17.74 -2.53 12.50
N ALA A 269 -16.60 -1.95 12.18
CA ALA A 269 -16.48 -0.53 11.85
C ALA A 269 -17.11 -0.20 10.48
N ALA A 270 -17.43 1.07 10.27
CA ALA A 270 -17.77 1.58 8.94
C ALA A 270 -16.50 1.62 8.04
N PRO A 271 -16.65 1.53 6.71
CA PRO A 271 -15.50 1.65 5.79
C PRO A 271 -14.82 3.02 5.91
N PHE A 272 -13.48 3.03 5.85
CA PHE A 272 -12.64 4.21 5.90
C PHE A 272 -11.49 4.08 4.88
N GLN A 273 -10.69 5.14 4.66
CA GLN A 273 -9.54 5.10 3.75
C GLN A 273 -8.24 4.68 4.44
N ASN A 274 -7.36 4.01 3.70
CA ASN A 274 -6.04 3.60 4.16
C ASN A 274 -5.11 4.76 4.56
N ILE A 275 -5.32 5.99 4.10
CA ILE A 275 -4.60 7.19 4.57
C ILE A 275 -4.70 7.38 6.09
N HIS A 276 -5.79 6.95 6.74
CA HIS A 276 -5.97 7.09 8.18
C HIS A 276 -5.22 6.02 9.01
N VAL A 277 -4.57 5.04 8.38
CA VAL A 277 -3.84 3.97 9.09
C VAL A 277 -2.56 4.49 9.74
N TYR A 278 -1.91 5.49 9.14
CA TYR A 278 -0.71 6.13 9.69
C TYR A 278 -0.97 6.74 11.08
N ASP A 279 -1.95 7.63 11.17
CA ASP A 279 -2.40 8.24 12.43
C ASP A 279 -2.84 7.17 13.46
N LEU A 280 -3.52 6.11 13.02
CA LEU A 280 -3.95 5.02 13.88
C LEU A 280 -2.77 4.30 14.53
N VAL A 281 -1.74 3.96 13.75
CA VAL A 281 -0.52 3.30 14.26
C VAL A 281 0.26 4.27 15.15
N CYS A 282 0.33 5.55 14.81
CA CYS A 282 0.97 6.57 15.65
C CYS A 282 0.30 6.70 17.03
N GLU A 283 -1.03 6.79 17.10
CA GLU A 283 -1.79 6.82 18.38
C GLU A 283 -1.56 5.54 19.21
N ILE A 284 -1.52 4.37 18.57
CA ILE A 284 -1.28 3.08 19.24
C ILE A 284 0.14 3.00 19.82
N LEU A 285 1.15 3.46 19.08
CA LEU A 285 2.56 3.43 19.50
C LEU A 285 2.98 4.64 20.34
N ARG A 286 2.08 5.62 20.52
CA ARG A 286 2.34 6.94 21.15
C ARG A 286 3.48 7.69 20.46
N LEU A 287 3.41 7.71 19.14
CA LEU A 287 4.25 8.52 18.27
C LEU A 287 3.49 9.81 17.94
N ARG A 288 4.22 10.92 17.82
CA ARG A 288 3.72 12.11 17.13
C ARG A 288 3.75 11.82 15.62
N PRO A 289 2.61 11.88 14.90
CA PRO A 289 2.59 11.71 13.45
C PRO A 289 3.27 12.92 12.77
N ALA A 290 3.90 12.67 11.62
CA ALA A 290 4.28 13.70 10.67
C ALA A 290 3.03 14.31 9.99
N PRO A 291 3.13 15.50 9.35
CA PRO A 291 2.05 16.06 8.55
C PRO A 291 1.61 15.09 7.44
N ASN A 292 0.33 14.73 7.42
CA ASN A 292 -0.23 13.74 6.50
C ASN A 292 -1.71 14.04 6.17
N ASP A 293 -2.28 13.34 5.18
CA ASP A 293 -3.69 13.50 4.74
C ASP A 293 -4.68 12.68 5.58
N GLY A 294 -4.17 11.96 6.57
CA GLY A 294 -4.93 11.18 7.53
C GLY A 294 -5.81 12.03 8.46
N SER A 295 -6.53 11.29 9.30
CA SER A 295 -7.38 11.88 10.32
C SER A 295 -7.69 10.81 11.35
N LEU A 296 -7.02 10.89 12.50
CA LEU A 296 -7.25 9.98 13.63
C LEU A 296 -8.74 9.84 13.99
N ASP A 297 -9.54 10.91 13.88
CA ASP A 297 -10.96 10.88 14.20
C ASP A 297 -11.79 9.98 13.26
N SER A 298 -11.34 9.78 12.02
CA SER A 298 -11.96 8.84 11.06
C SER A 298 -11.82 7.38 11.49
N VAL A 299 -10.89 7.08 12.39
CA VAL A 299 -10.54 5.72 12.86
C VAL A 299 -10.63 5.54 14.38
N ARG A 300 -10.74 6.64 15.14
CA ARG A 300 -10.80 6.67 16.62
C ARG A 300 -11.92 5.79 17.18
N THR A 301 -13.03 5.64 16.46
CA THR A 301 -14.14 4.77 16.89
C THR A 301 -13.72 3.31 17.11
N MET A 302 -12.66 2.84 16.45
CA MET A 302 -12.12 1.48 16.61
C MET A 302 -11.28 1.29 17.88
N LEU A 303 -10.76 2.37 18.46
CA LEU A 303 -9.90 2.31 19.64
C LEU A 303 -10.74 2.25 20.93
N LYS A 304 -10.23 1.55 21.94
CA LYS A 304 -10.72 1.67 23.32
C LYS A 304 -10.36 3.05 23.87
N GLU A 305 -11.19 3.59 24.76
CA GLU A 305 -10.83 4.79 25.50
C GLU A 305 -9.59 4.53 26.35
N GLN A 306 -8.53 5.33 26.16
CA GLN A 306 -7.35 5.25 27.02
C GLN A 306 -7.66 5.97 28.35
N PRO A 307 -7.42 5.34 29.51
CA PRO A 307 -7.57 5.99 30.82
C PRO A 307 -6.81 7.30 30.88
N ALA A 308 -7.43 8.35 31.42
CA ALA A 308 -6.89 9.72 31.45
C ALA A 308 -5.47 9.82 32.05
N LYS A 309 -5.09 8.90 32.95
CA LYS A 309 -3.75 8.80 33.56
C LYS A 309 -2.63 8.36 32.59
N MET A 310 -2.94 8.00 31.34
CA MET A 310 -1.95 7.60 30.33
C MET A 310 -1.70 8.64 29.21
N ARG A 311 -2.43 9.77 29.22
CA ARG A 311 -2.02 10.97 28.50
C ARG A 311 -1.09 11.74 29.45
N GLY A 312 0.21 11.63 29.22
CA GLY A 312 1.23 12.17 30.13
C GLY A 312 1.15 13.68 30.30
N LYS A 313 1.56 14.15 31.47
CA LYS A 313 2.22 15.46 31.61
C LYS A 313 3.56 15.43 30.89
#